data_AF-A0A429UJP1-F1
#
_entry.id   AF-A0A429UJP1-F1
#
_cell.length_a   1.000
_cell.length_b   1.000
_cell.length_c   1.000
_cell.angle_alpha   90.00
_cell.angle_beta   90.00
_cell.angle_gamma   90.00
#
_symmetry.space_group_name_H-M   'P 1'
#
loop_
_entity.id
_entity.type
_entity.pdbx_description
1 polymer ?
#
loop_
_entity_poly.entity_id
_entity_poly.type
_entity_poly.pdbx_seq_one_letter_code
_entity_poly.pdbx_strand_id
1 'polypeptide(L)' 'MVQGTRLLVIDSVLPDDGTPHPAIALDIVMLITLQECERTAAAFEDLLGRSGFRLPRLVPTPALTSILEAEAV' A
#
# COMPACT_ATOMS: atom_id res chain seq x y z
N MET A 1 -2.57 1.51 19.29
CA MET A 1 -2.09 0.12 19.53
C MET A 1 -0.90 0.17 20.48
N VAL A 2 -0.43 -0.94 21.06
CA VAL A 2 0.79 -0.91 21.88
C VAL A 2 1.98 -0.58 20.98
N GLN A 3 2.87 0.30 21.42
CA GLN A 3 4.07 0.67 20.67
C GLN A 3 4.86 -0.58 20.24
N GLY A 4 5.30 -0.62 18.99
CA GLY A 4 6.01 -1.78 18.42
C GLY A 4 5.10 -2.91 17.92
N THR A 5 3.77 -2.79 18.03
CA THR A 5 2.85 -3.70 17.34
C THR A 5 2.96 -3.51 15.84
N ARG A 6 3.00 -4.61 15.10
CA ARG A 6 3.09 -4.62 13.62
C ARG A 6 1.71 -4.73 12.98
N LEU A 7 1.48 -3.92 11.96
CA LEU A 7 0.37 -4.03 11.03
C LEU A 7 0.93 -4.47 9.67
N LEU A 8 0.38 -5.56 9.13
CA LEU A 8 0.71 -6.02 7.78
C LEU A 8 -0.44 -5.62 6.85
N VAL A 9 -0.16 -4.71 5.92
CA VAL A 9 -1.08 -4.40 4.82
C VAL A 9 -0.62 -5.20 3.61
N ILE A 10 -1.53 -5.98 3.01
CA ILE A 10 -1.26 -6.76 1.81
C ILE A 10 -2.07 -6.13 0.69
N ASP A 11 -1.39 -5.39 -0.19
CA ASP A 11 -2.06 -4.65 -1.24
C ASP A 11 -1.16 -4.43 -2.46
N SER A 12 -1.75 -4.05 -3.59
CA SER A 12 -0.99 -3.63 -4.76
C SER A 12 -0.43 -2.23 -4.52
N VAL A 13 0.89 -2.07 -4.72
CA VAL A 13 1.53 -0.77 -4.60
C VAL A 13 1.93 -0.30 -5.97
N LEU A 14 1.26 0.74 -6.47
CA LEU A 14 1.56 1.30 -7.78
C LEU A 14 2.82 2.17 -7.73
N PRO A 15 3.67 2.13 -8.77
CA PRO A 15 4.83 3.00 -8.86
C PRO A 15 4.43 4.44 -9.20
N ASP A 16 5.05 5.39 -8.52
CA ASP A 16 4.78 6.83 -8.65
C ASP A 16 5.34 7.44 -9.95
N ASP A 17 6.14 6.68 -10.71
CA ASP A 17 6.84 7.14 -11.91
C ASP A 17 6.14 6.76 -13.23
N GLY A 18 4.98 6.11 -13.15
CA GLY A 18 4.21 5.68 -14.31
C GLY A 18 4.79 4.47 -15.04
N THR A 19 5.77 3.76 -14.45
CA THR A 19 6.28 2.50 -15.00
C THR A 19 5.13 1.49 -15.15
N PRO A 20 5.05 0.76 -16.29
CA PRO A 20 4.04 -0.26 -16.48
C PRO A 20 4.02 -1.27 -15.32
N HIS A 21 2.85 -1.44 -14.70
CA HIS A 21 2.68 -2.31 -13.56
C HIS A 21 1.46 -3.23 -13.78
N PRO A 22 1.56 -4.54 -13.45
CA PRO A 22 0.47 -5.48 -13.72
C PRO A 22 -0.82 -5.16 -12.93
N ALA A 23 -0.72 -4.42 -11.82
CA ALA A 23 -1.89 -3.98 -11.04
C ALA A 23 -2.66 -2.78 -11.64
N ILE A 24 -2.23 -2.18 -12.75
CA ILE A 24 -2.98 -1.07 -13.38
C ILE A 24 -4.37 -1.54 -13.84
N ALA A 25 -4.49 -2.78 -14.33
CA ALA A 25 -5.80 -3.34 -14.68
C ALA A 25 -6.71 -3.49 -13.45
N LEU A 26 -6.14 -3.82 -12.28
CA LEU A 26 -6.88 -3.89 -11.02
C LEU A 26 -7.34 -2.50 -10.58
N ASP A 27 -6.48 -1.48 -10.68
CA ASP A 27 -6.82 -0.10 -10.34
C ASP A 27 -8.03 0.43 -11.14
N ILE A 28 -8.11 0.09 -12.43
CA ILE A 28 -9.29 0.41 -13.26
C ILE A 28 -10.54 -0.32 -12.75
N VAL A 29 -10.43 -1.59 -12.34
CA VAL A 29 -11.56 -2.34 -11.77
C VAL A 29 -12.02 -1.72 -10.45
N MET A 30 -11.08 -1.31 -9.60
CA MET A 30 -11.35 -0.59 -8.35
C MET A 30 -12.09 0.72 -8.62
N LEU A 31 -11.63 1.51 -9.59
CA LEU A 31 -12.26 2.76 -9.99
C LEU A 31 -13.70 2.55 -10.46
N ILE A 32 -13.94 1.57 -11.33
CA ILE A 32 -15.26 1.33 -11.91
C ILE A 32 -16.23 0.75 -10.88
N THR A 33 -15.75 -0.16 -10.02
CA THR A 33 -16.61 -0.96 -9.14
C THR A 33 -16.84 -0.28 -7.80
N LEU A 34 -15.81 0.36 -7.26
CA LEU A 34 -15.79 0.89 -5.90
C LEU A 34 -15.58 2.41 -5.84
N GLN A 35 -15.29 3.06 -6.98
CA GLN A 35 -14.91 4.49 -7.04
C GLN A 35 -13.66 4.81 -6.21
N GLU A 36 -12.76 3.82 -6.10
CA GLU A 36 -11.52 3.89 -5.35
C GLU A 36 -10.31 3.70 -6.27
N CYS A 37 -9.10 3.89 -5.75
CA CYS A 37 -7.85 3.65 -6.46
C CYS A 37 -6.84 2.89 -5.60
N GLU A 38 -5.95 2.18 -6.27
CA GLU A 38 -4.74 1.62 -5.70
C GLU A 38 -3.78 2.75 -5.29
N ARG A 39 -2.97 2.50 -4.26
CA ARG A 39 -2.13 3.53 -3.65
C ARG A 39 -0.65 3.34 -4.01
N THR A 40 0.05 4.45 -4.06
CA THR A 40 1.51 4.45 -4.12
C THR A 40 2.14 4.23 -2.74
N ALA A 41 3.45 3.96 -2.71
CA ALA A 41 4.17 3.81 -1.44
C ALA A 41 4.09 5.09 -0.59
N ALA A 42 4.22 6.26 -1.22
CA ALA A 42 4.11 7.56 -0.55
C ALA A 42 2.69 7.81 -0.01
N ALA A 43 1.65 7.43 -0.76
CA ALA A 43 0.27 7.54 -0.29
C ALA A 43 -0.02 6.62 0.91
N PHE A 44 0.55 5.41 0.92
CA PHE A 44 0.48 4.52 2.09
C PHE A 44 1.23 5.09 3.29
N GLU A 45 2.41 5.66 3.08
CA GLU A 45 3.19 6.29 4.16
C GLU A 45 2.41 7.45 4.82
N ASP A 46 1.78 8.33 4.03
CA ASP A 46 0.92 9.40 4.55
C ASP A 46 -0.29 8.84 5.33
N LEU A 47 -1.01 7.87 4.74
CA LEU A 47 -2.18 7.27 5.36
C LEU A 47 -1.86 6.60 6.70
N LEU A 48 -0.77 5.82 6.74
CA LEU A 48 -0.30 5.14 7.93
C LEU A 48 0.21 6.15 8.98
N GLY A 49 0.95 7.17 8.54
CA GLY A 49 1.44 8.27 9.38
C GLY A 49 0.31 8.99 10.11
N ARG A 50 -0.75 9.35 9.38
CA ARG A 50 -1.96 9.97 9.94
C ARG A 50 -2.73 9.05 10.90
N SER A 51 -2.49 7.75 10.83
CA SER A 51 -3.15 6.72 11.63
C SER A 51 -2.33 6.25 12.84
N GLY A 52 -1.18 6.87 13.12
CA GLY A 52 -0.32 6.49 14.24
C GLY A 52 0.58 5.28 13.94
N PHE A 53 0.97 5.11 12.68
CA PHE A 53 1.94 4.11 12.27
C PHE A 53 3.08 4.75 11.48
N ARG A 54 4.25 4.13 11.53
CA ARG A 54 5.35 4.39 10.59
C ARG A 54 5.51 3.19 9.65
N LEU A 55 5.91 3.42 8.41
CA LEU A 55 6.12 2.36 7.40
C LEU A 55 7.62 2.12 7.17
N PRO A 56 8.30 1.30 7.98
CA PRO A 56 9.73 1.03 7.81
C PRO A 56 10.07 0.16 6.61
N ARG A 57 9.12 -0.63 6.09
CA ARG A 57 9.43 -1.66 5.10
C ARG A 57 8.27 -1.97 4.18
N LEU A 58 8.59 -2.06 2.89
CA LEU A 58 7.75 -2.58 1.83
C LEU A 58 8.45 -3.80 1.23
N VAL A 59 7.77 -4.93 1.15
CA VAL A 59 8.28 -6.20 0.63
C VAL A 59 7.50 -6.57 -0.63
N PRO A 60 8.09 -6.47 -1.84
CA PRO A 60 7.44 -6.94 -3.05
C PRO A 60 7.34 -8.48 -3.01
N THR A 61 6.28 -9.03 -3.59
CA THR A 61 6.10 -10.47 -3.74
C THR A 61 6.07 -10.86 -5.23
N PRO A 62 6.21 -12.15 -5.57
CA PRO A 62 5.97 -12.61 -6.95
C PRO A 62 4.51 -12.50 -7.40
N ALA A 63 3.56 -12.24 -6.48
CA ALA A 63 2.17 -11.98 -6.78
C ALA A 63 1.94 -10.50 -7.15
N LEU A 64 0.71 -10.14 -7.49
CA LEU A 64 0.33 -8.73 -7.77
C LEU A 64 0.53 -7.81 -6.56
N THR A 65 0.45 -8.36 -5.35
CA THR A 65 0.48 -7.61 -4.09
C THR A 65 1.87 -7.53 -3.48
N SER A 66 2.08 -6.50 -2.69
CA SER A 66 3.22 -6.31 -1.79
C SER A 66 2.77 -6.40 -0.34
N ILE A 67 3.71 -6.59 0.57
CA ILE A 67 3.48 -6.55 2.02
C ILE A 67 4.10 -5.25 2.55
N LEU A 68 3.27 -4.36 3.10
CA LEU A 68 3.70 -3.19 3.82
C LEU A 68 3.75 -3.53 5.31
N GLU A 69 4.94 -3.57 5.89
CA GLU A 69 5.13 -3.80 7.33
C GLU A 69 5.15 -2.45 8.05
N ALA A 70 4.03 -2.09 8.67
CA ALA A 70 3.89 -0.86 9.46
C ALA A 70 4.05 -1.15 10.96
N GLU A 71 4.56 -0.18 11.71
CA GLU A 71 4.75 -0.29 13.17
C GLU A 71 4.02 0.84 13.89
N ALA A 72 3.27 0.51 14.94
CA ALA A 72 2.54 1.49 15.75
C ALA A 72 3.52 2.40 16.51
N VAL A 73 3.28 3.72 16.42
CA VAL A 73 4.04 4.78 17.09
C VAL A 73 3.24 5.47 18.18
#